data_AF-G0H0K1-F1
#
_entry.id   AF-G0H0K1-F1
#
_cell.length_a   1.000
_cell.length_b   1.000
_cell.length_c   1.000
_cell.angle_alpha   90.00
_cell.angle_beta   90.00
_cell.angle_gamma   90.00
#
_symmetry.space_group_name_H-M   'P 1'
#
loop_
_entity.id
_entity.type
_entity.pdbx_description
1 polymer ?
#
loop_
_entity_poly.entity_id
_entity_poly.type
_entity_poly.pdbx_seq_one_letter_code
_entity_poly.pdbx_strand_id
1 'polypeptide(L)'
;MNEYVLYFTMISLVFGAFSALKLAFRKETSNVLIGEGLMAVIIATFLVILAEIYSIAYVETVALLLLVCGPIGTIAFSKFMKKGNPAEV
;
A
#
# COMPACT_ATOMS: atom_id res chain seq x y z
N MET A 1 9.41 22.01 -5.83
CA MET A 1 9.33 21.57 -4.42
C MET A 1 10.68 21.76 -3.75
N ASN A 2 10.73 22.01 -2.43
CA ASN A 2 12.01 22.12 -1.73
C ASN A 2 12.67 20.73 -1.62
N GLU A 3 13.92 20.59 -2.08
CA GLU A 3 14.63 19.30 -2.15
C GLU A 3 14.72 18.59 -0.78
N TYR A 4 14.87 19.35 0.30
CA TYR A 4 14.88 18.82 1.67
C TYR A 4 13.58 18.07 2.03
N VAL A 5 12.44 18.54 1.53
CA VAL A 5 11.14 17.90 1.79
C VAL A 5 11.04 16.57 1.04
N LEU A 6 11.58 16.49 -0.18
CA LEU A 6 11.63 15.26 -0.96
C LEU A 6 12.49 14.20 -0.29
N TYR A 7 13.70 14.56 0.16
CA TYR A 7 14.57 13.64 0.87
C TYR A 7 13.94 13.15 2.18
N PHE A 8 13.32 14.05 2.95
CA PHE A 8 12.62 13.67 4.17
C PHE A 8 11.45 12.72 3.89
N THR A 9 10.67 12.97 2.84
CA THR A 9 9.54 12.13 2.44
C THR A 9 10.02 10.74 2.02
N MET A 10 11.09 10.65 1.23
CA MET A 10 11.71 9.39 0.81
C MET A 10 12.19 8.56 2.01
N ILE A 11 12.84 9.20 2.99
CA ILE A 11 13.26 8.53 4.23
C ILE A 11 12.04 8.07 5.03
N SER A 12 11.01 8.90 5.17
CA SER A 12 9.79 8.55 5.89
C SER A 12 9.06 7.36 5.25
N LEU A 13 9.05 7.27 3.91
CA LEU A 13 8.48 6.13 3.18
C LEU A 13 9.22 4.82 3.48
N VAL A 14 10.55 4.87 3.60
CA VAL A 14 11.35 3.69 3.98
C VAL A 14 11.01 3.21 5.39
N PHE A 15 10.90 4.11 6.37
CA PHE A 15 10.47 3.73 7.72
C PHE A 15 9.03 3.21 7.74
N GLY A 16 8.14 3.83 6.96
CA GLY A 16 6.78 3.34 6.74
C GLY A 16 6.75 1.92 6.19
N ALA A 17 7.62 1.62 5.21
CA ALA A 17 7.74 0.31 4.58
C ALA A 17 8.14 -0.77 5.59
N PHE A 18 9.13 -0.48 6.45
CA PHE A 18 9.52 -1.41 7.52
C PHE A 18 8.40 -1.66 8.53
N SER A 19 7.62 -0.63 8.86
CA SER A 19 6.47 -0.75 9.75
C SER A 19 5.37 -1.63 9.15
N ALA A 20 5.03 -1.40 7.87
CA ALA A 20 4.07 -2.20 7.11
C ALA A 20 4.52 -3.66 6.99
N LEU A 21 5.80 -3.89 6.70
CA LEU A 21 6.40 -5.22 6.60
C LEU A 21 6.34 -5.97 7.93
N LYS A 22 6.63 -5.30 9.05
CA LYS A 22 6.51 -5.87 10.39
C LYS A 22 5.07 -6.32 10.69
N LEU A 23 4.07 -5.56 10.21
CA LEU A 23 2.66 -5.92 10.38
C LEU A 23 2.29 -7.12 9.50
N ALA A 24 2.83 -7.19 8.29
CA ALA A 24 2.63 -8.28 7.34
C ALA A 24 3.14 -9.64 7.83
N PHE A 25 4.14 -9.67 8.73
CA PHE A 25 4.67 -10.91 9.31
C PHE A 25 3.92 -11.41 10.56
N ARG A 26 2.83 -10.76 10.98
CA ARG A 26 2.04 -11.26 12.12
C ARG A 26 1.16 -12.45 11.70
N LYS A 27 0.89 -13.36 12.65
CA LYS A 27 0.11 -14.60 12.44
C LYS A 27 -1.34 -14.37 12.03
N GLU A 28 -1.93 -13.25 12.44
CA GLU A 28 -3.32 -12.93 12.12
C GLU A 28 -3.44 -12.51 10.66
N THR A 29 -4.27 -13.22 9.89
CA THR A 29 -4.54 -12.93 8.47
C THR A 29 -5.04 -11.49 8.26
N SER A 30 -5.83 -10.94 9.20
CA SER A 30 -6.22 -9.52 9.16
C SER A 30 -5.04 -8.56 9.26
N ASN A 31 -4.02 -8.87 10.07
CA ASN A 31 -2.82 -8.03 10.16
C ASN A 31 -1.98 -8.10 8.88
N VAL A 32 -1.94 -9.27 8.23
CA VAL A 32 -1.27 -9.43 6.93
C VAL A 32 -1.92 -8.54 5.87
N LEU A 33 -3.26 -8.53 5.79
CA LEU A 33 -4.02 -7.68 4.87
C LEU A 33 -3.79 -6.19 5.09
N ILE A 34 -3.76 -5.75 6.34
CA ILE A 34 -3.48 -4.34 6.67
C ILE A 34 -2.03 -3.98 6.30
N GLY A 35 -1.09 -4.89 6.56
CA GLY A 35 0.32 -4.71 6.18
C GLY A 35 0.51 -4.58 4.67
N GLU A 36 -0.10 -5.46 3.89
CA GLU A 36 -0.07 -5.40 2.43
C GLU A 36 -0.72 -4.11 1.89
N GLY A 37 -1.89 -3.74 2.41
CA GLY A 37 -2.59 -2.52 2.01
C GLY A 37 -1.77 -1.26 2.27
N LEU A 38 -1.13 -1.15 3.44
CA LEU A 38 -0.18 -0.07 3.75
C LEU A 38 1.01 -0.06 2.78
N MET A 39 1.53 -1.23 2.43
CA MET A 39 2.65 -1.35 1.51
C MET A 39 2.29 -0.87 0.10
N ALA A 40 1.08 -1.18 -0.37
CA ALA A 40 0.59 -0.69 -1.66
C ALA A 40 0.53 0.85 -1.70
N VAL A 41 0.07 1.50 -0.62
CA VAL A 41 0.03 2.97 -0.52
C VAL A 41 1.44 3.58 -0.53
N ILE A 42 2.38 2.96 0.21
CA ILE A 42 3.77 3.41 0.27
C ILE A 42 4.42 3.31 -1.12
N ILE A 43 4.25 2.18 -1.81
CA ILE A 43 4.79 1.96 -3.16
C ILE A 43 4.16 2.92 -4.18
N ALA A 44 2.84 3.13 -4.12
CA ALA A 44 2.15 4.08 -5.00
C ALA A 44 2.66 5.51 -4.79
N THR A 45 2.80 5.95 -3.53
CA THR A 45 3.32 7.28 -3.20
C THR A 45 4.77 7.45 -3.67
N PHE A 46 5.60 6.41 -3.53
CA PHE A 46 6.97 6.40 -4.02
C PHE A 46 7.05 6.51 -5.55
N LEU A 47 6.17 5.81 -6.27
CA LEU A 47 6.08 5.90 -7.73
C LEU A 47 5.69 7.30 -8.20
N VAL A 48 4.75 7.98 -7.53
CA VAL A 48 4.39 9.37 -7.84
C VAL A 48 5.60 10.31 -7.69
N ILE A 49 6.37 10.16 -6.60
CA ILE A 49 7.59 10.95 -6.39
C ILE A 49 8.61 10.71 -7.51
N LEU A 50 8.79 9.46 -7.93
CA LEU A 50 9.68 9.13 -9.04
C LEU A 50 9.17 9.70 -10.38
N ALA A 51 7.86 9.72 -10.59
CA ALA A 51 7.26 10.31 -11.79
C ALA A 51 7.57 11.80 -11.88
N GLU A 52 7.50 12.52 -10.75
CA GLU A 52 7.81 13.95 -10.66
C GLU A 52 9.30 14.22 -10.93
N ILE A 53 10.21 13.41 -10.38
CA ILE A 53 11.67 13.58 -10.54
C ILE A 53 12.12 13.26 -11.97
N TYR A 54 11.64 12.15 -12.53
CA TYR A 54 12.10 11.65 -13.84
C TYR A 54 11.20 12.06 -15.01
N SER A 55 10.10 12.78 -14.75
CA SER A 55 9.11 13.22 -15.75
C SER A 55 8.57 12.06 -16.63
N ILE A 56 8.31 10.91 -16.02
CA ILE A 56 7.81 9.72 -16.74
C ILE A 56 6.28 9.73 -16.73
N ALA A 57 5.66 10.15 -17.84
CA ALA A 57 4.22 10.38 -17.97
C ALA A 57 3.31 9.17 -17.61
N TYR A 58 3.81 7.94 -17.70
CA TYR A 58 3.00 6.74 -17.46
C TYR A 58 3.01 6.27 -15.99
N VAL A 59 3.96 6.73 -15.18
CA VAL A 59 4.19 6.20 -13.83
C VAL A 59 3.08 6.63 -12.87
N GLU A 60 2.54 7.84 -13.01
CA GLU A 60 1.42 8.32 -12.20
C GLU A 60 0.17 7.46 -12.39
N THR A 61 -0.14 7.07 -13.64
CA THR A 61 -1.28 6.20 -13.95
C THR A 61 -1.12 4.83 -13.30
N VAL A 62 0.09 4.26 -13.31
CA VAL A 62 0.38 2.98 -12.64
C VAL A 62 0.26 3.13 -11.12
N ALA A 63 0.73 4.23 -10.54
CA ALA A 63 0.59 4.50 -9.12
C ALA A 63 -0.88 4.61 -8.70
N LEU A 64 -1.70 5.32 -9.48
CA LEU A 64 -3.14 5.41 -9.28
C LEU A 64 -3.82 4.04 -9.37
N LEU A 65 -3.46 3.22 -10.37
CA LEU A 65 -3.98 1.87 -10.51
C LEU A 65 -3.66 1.01 -9.28
N LEU A 66 -2.41 1.05 -8.80
CA LEU A 66 -1.99 0.35 -7.57
C LEU A 66 -2.81 0.80 -6.36
N LEU A 67 -3.03 2.10 -6.22
CA LEU A 67 -3.78 2.68 -5.11
C LEU A 67 -5.26 2.27 -5.14
N VAL A 68 -5.86 2.14 -6.34
CA VAL A 68 -7.23 1.66 -6.51
C VAL A 68 -7.34 0.14 -6.32
N CYS A 69 -6.36 -0.63 -6.76
CA CYS A 69 -6.34 -2.08 -6.59
C CYS A 69 -6.25 -2.52 -5.12
N GLY A 70 -5.57 -1.77 -4.26
CA GLY A 70 -5.45 -2.05 -2.82
C GLY A 70 -6.81 -2.23 -2.09
N PRO A 71 -7.70 -1.23 -2.08
CA PRO A 71 -9.01 -1.34 -1.45
C PRO A 71 -9.90 -2.39 -2.14
N ILE A 72 -9.83 -2.53 -3.47
CA ILE A 72 -10.60 -3.55 -4.19
C ILE A 72 -10.18 -4.96 -3.74
N GLY A 73 -8.87 -5.22 -3.65
CA GLY A 73 -8.32 -6.49 -3.18
C GLY A 73 -8.73 -6.81 -1.75
N THR A 74 -8.62 -5.84 -0.84
CA THR A 74 -9.01 -6.03 0.57
C THR A 74 -10.51 -6.25 0.76
N ILE A 75 -11.37 -5.56 0.00
CA ILE A 75 -12.83 -5.79 0.00
C ILE A 75 -13.16 -7.19 -0.51
N ALA A 76 -12.55 -7.60 -1.63
CA ALA A 76 -12.75 -8.93 -2.18
C ALA A 76 -12.34 -10.00 -1.15
N PHE A 77 -11.20 -9.84 -0.50
CA PHE A 77 -10.69 -10.76 0.50
C PHE A 77 -11.56 -10.81 1.76
N SER A 78 -12.06 -9.65 2.24
CA SER A 78 -12.98 -9.57 3.37
C SER A 78 -14.26 -10.40 3.12
N LYS A 79 -14.78 -10.38 1.89
CA LYS A 79 -15.95 -11.18 1.50
C LYS A 79 -15.68 -12.68 1.56
N PHE A 80 -14.48 -13.12 1.19
CA PHE A 80 -14.07 -14.52 1.32
C PHE A 80 -13.90 -14.96 2.77
N MET A 81 -13.30 -14.12 3.63
CA MET A 81 -13.14 -14.44 5.04
C MET A 81 -14.47 -14.55 5.79
N LYS A 82 -15.44 -13.68 5.45
CA LYS A 82 -16.80 -13.77 6.03
C LYS A 82 -17.52 -15.08 5.69
N LYS A 83 -17.30 -15.62 4.49
CA LYS A 83 -17.95 -16.87 4.02
C LYS A 83 -17.47 -18.13 4.76
N GLY A 84 -16.35 -18.05 5.48
CA GLY A 84 -15.81 -19.15 6.29
C GLY A 84 -16.44 -19.30 7.68
N ASN A 85 -17.38 -18.44 8.08
CA ASN A 85 -18.06 -18.53 9.38
C ASN A 85 -19.39 -19.30 9.23
N PRO A 86 -19.51 -20.56 9.72
CA PRO A 86 -20.75 -21.34 9.68
C PRO A 86 -21.82 -20.86 10.69
N ALA A 87 -21.92 -19.55 10.92
CA ALA A 87 -22.86 -18.95 11.88
C ALA A 87 -23.88 -18.01 11.24
N GLU A 88 -24.21 -18.23 9.96
CA GLU A 88 -25.40 -17.67 9.33
C GLU A 88 -26.20 -18.83 8.72
N VAL A 89 -26.95 -19.50 9.59
CA VAL A 89 -28.19 -20.23 9.27
C VAL A 89 -29.34 -19.25 9.42
#